data_AF-A0A524DWP4-F1
#
_entry.id   AF-A0A524DWP4-F1
#
_cell.length_a   1.000
_cell.length_b   1.000
_cell.length_c   1.000
_cell.angle_alpha   90.00
_cell.angle_beta   90.00
_cell.angle_gamma   90.00
#
_symmetry.space_group_name_H-M   'P 1'
#
loop_
_entity.id
_entity.type
_entity.pdbx_description
1 polymer ?
#
loop_
_entity_poly.entity_id
_entity_poly.type
_entity_poly.pdbx_seq_one_letter_code
_entity_poly.pdbx_strand_id
1 'polypeptide(L)'
;MMMGEDPLLCSRCGQYRVVFYVKVAGIYAALKTVCPNDKSKKVVRLGVAERDKWIRSVTENIYRCTICGQPIPHPIKITRDGRWIVLHLECPTHGLKDAKRYILDTIYPIIENLHQNPYNVAAPSTFGSPSSAYQAPPPVGSPPPPPPDAFIPPPSGNAPVDVKFCSDCGAKLTPGALFCTSCGSAIEEDYDKY
;
A
#
# COMPACT_ATOMS: atom_id res chain seq x y z
N MET A 1 34.23 3.00 5.76
CA MET A 1 32.93 2.31 5.79
C MET A 1 32.36 2.35 4.38
N MET A 2 32.42 1.24 3.64
CA MET A 2 31.87 1.22 2.27
C MET A 2 30.35 1.22 2.38
N MET A 3 29.71 2.29 1.91
CA MET A 3 28.26 2.28 1.66
C MET A 3 28.04 1.19 0.61
N GLY A 4 27.58 0.02 1.05
CA GLY A 4 27.29 -1.10 0.15
C GLY A 4 26.24 -0.65 -0.86
N GLU A 5 26.58 -0.72 -2.14
CA GLU A 5 25.65 -0.43 -3.23
C GLU A 5 24.38 -1.29 -3.05
N ASP A 6 23.19 -0.69 -3.24
CA ASP A 6 21.94 -1.44 -3.16
C ASP A 6 22.04 -2.66 -4.10
N PRO A 7 21.84 -3.89 -3.60
CA PRO A 7 22.07 -5.11 -4.36
C PRO A 7 21.17 -5.25 -5.60
N LEU A 8 20.10 -4.46 -5.68
CA LEU A 8 19.20 -4.36 -6.83
C LEU A 8 19.66 -3.36 -7.89
N LEU A 9 20.69 -2.53 -7.64
CA LEU A 9 21.26 -1.67 -8.67
C LEU A 9 21.98 -2.48 -9.75
N CYS A 10 21.77 -2.10 -11.00
CA CYS A 10 22.51 -2.66 -12.11
C CYS A 10 23.90 -2.03 -12.21
N SER A 11 24.96 -2.83 -12.03
CA SER A 11 26.35 -2.37 -12.15
C SER A 11 26.75 -1.85 -13.53
N ARG A 12 25.94 -2.06 -14.57
CA ARG A 12 26.22 -1.57 -15.94
C ARG A 12 25.59 -0.22 -16.25
N CYS A 13 24.36 0.01 -15.78
CA CYS A 13 23.60 1.21 -16.14
C CYS A 13 23.09 2.03 -14.95
N GLY A 14 23.32 1.58 -13.72
CA GLY A 14 22.87 2.24 -12.50
C GLY A 14 21.36 2.18 -12.24
N GLN A 15 20.57 1.57 -13.12
CA GLN A 15 19.12 1.44 -12.92
C GLN A 15 18.78 0.30 -11.97
N TYR A 16 17.71 0.46 -11.20
CA TYR A 16 17.17 -0.61 -10.37
C TYR A 16 16.67 -1.76 -11.23
N ARG A 17 16.98 -2.98 -10.78
CA ARG A 17 16.53 -4.22 -11.40
C ARG A 17 15.13 -4.56 -10.93
N VAL A 18 14.30 -4.99 -11.87
CA VAL A 18 12.94 -5.44 -11.60
C VAL A 18 12.98 -6.85 -11.03
N VAL A 19 12.33 -7.07 -9.90
CA VAL A 19 12.24 -8.36 -9.22
C VAL A 19 11.01 -9.10 -9.73
N PHE A 20 11.17 -10.29 -10.32
CA PHE A 20 10.04 -11.07 -10.86
C PHE A 20 9.82 -12.42 -10.16
N TYR A 21 10.71 -12.76 -9.22
CA TYR A 21 10.64 -13.97 -8.43
C TYR A 21 11.25 -13.74 -7.06
N VAL A 22 10.55 -14.12 -5.99
CA VAL A 22 10.98 -13.98 -4.60
C VAL A 22 10.76 -15.29 -3.86
N LYS A 23 11.84 -15.95 -3.43
CA LYS A 23 11.79 -17.18 -2.63
C LYS A 23 12.58 -17.01 -1.35
N VAL A 24 11.94 -17.25 -0.20
CA VAL A 24 12.65 -17.37 1.08
C VAL A 24 12.97 -18.85 1.31
N ALA A 25 14.24 -19.15 1.62
CA ALA A 25 14.70 -20.51 1.89
C ALA A 25 15.79 -20.49 2.98
N GLY A 26 15.40 -20.87 4.19
CA GLY A 26 16.29 -20.82 5.35
C GLY A 26 16.71 -19.38 5.67
N ILE A 27 18.01 -19.13 5.74
CA ILE A 27 18.57 -17.83 6.14
C ILE A 27 18.67 -16.81 5.00
N TYR A 28 18.29 -17.18 3.77
CA TYR A 28 18.39 -16.29 2.60
C TYR A 28 17.07 -16.16 1.84
N ALA A 29 16.84 -14.96 1.30
CA ALA A 29 15.87 -14.70 0.24
C ALA A 29 16.60 -14.69 -1.11
N ALA A 30 16.14 -15.52 -2.06
CA ALA A 30 16.63 -15.57 -3.43
C ALA A 30 15.67 -14.81 -4.35
N LEU A 31 16.20 -13.79 -5.02
CA LEU A 31 15.47 -12.93 -5.95
C LEU A 31 15.95 -13.18 -7.37
N LYS A 32 15.04 -13.45 -8.31
CA LYS A 32 15.40 -13.37 -9.74
C LYS A 32 15.01 -11.99 -10.24
N THR A 33 15.99 -11.32 -10.85
CA THR A 33 15.87 -9.93 -11.25
C THR A 33 16.28 -9.74 -12.70
N VAL A 34 15.74 -8.72 -13.35
CA VAL A 34 16.11 -8.31 -14.71
C VAL A 34 16.31 -6.80 -14.75
N CYS A 35 17.37 -6.34 -15.39
CA CYS A 35 17.54 -4.92 -15.64
C CYS A 35 16.60 -4.48 -16.79
N PRO A 36 15.78 -3.44 -16.61
CA PRO A 36 14.91 -2.95 -17.68
C PRO A 36 15.71 -2.33 -18.84
N ASN A 37 16.93 -1.84 -18.60
CA ASN A 37 17.75 -1.21 -19.64
C ASN A 37 18.50 -2.24 -20.50
N ASP A 38 19.38 -3.04 -19.90
CA ASP A 38 20.28 -3.95 -20.63
C ASP A 38 19.79 -5.41 -20.71
N LYS A 39 18.62 -5.69 -20.12
CA LYS A 39 17.99 -7.02 -20.05
C LYS A 39 18.82 -8.10 -19.34
N SER A 40 19.92 -7.74 -18.69
CA SER A 40 20.73 -8.66 -17.89
C SER A 40 19.91 -9.22 -16.74
N LYS A 41 19.92 -10.55 -16.61
CA LYS A 41 19.30 -11.25 -15.49
C LYS A 41 20.33 -11.46 -14.38
N LYS A 42 19.92 -11.30 -13.13
CA LYS A 42 20.77 -11.54 -11.96
C LYS A 42 19.97 -12.24 -10.86
N VAL A 43 20.57 -13.24 -10.23
CA VAL A 43 20.04 -13.81 -9.00
C VAL A 43 20.71 -13.11 -7.83
N VAL A 44 19.91 -12.45 -7.00
CA VAL A 44 20.37 -11.74 -5.79
C VAL A 44 19.99 -12.58 -4.57
N ARG A 45 20.93 -12.78 -3.64
CA ARG A 45 20.69 -13.48 -2.38
C ARG A 45 20.84 -12.48 -1.24
N LEU A 46 19.80 -12.33 -0.44
CA LEU A 46 19.74 -11.38 0.67
C LEU A 46 19.55 -12.13 1.99
N GLY A 47 20.26 -11.73 3.04
CA GLY A 47 20.10 -12.33 4.35
C GLY A 47 18.73 -12.01 4.95
N VAL A 48 18.00 -13.04 5.41
CA VAL A 48 16.69 -12.87 6.07
C VAL A 48 16.83 -12.11 7.39
N ALA A 49 17.97 -12.25 8.08
CA ALA A 49 18.27 -11.51 9.30
C ALA A 49 18.30 -9.98 9.10
N GLU A 50 18.60 -9.52 7.88
CA GLU A 50 18.68 -8.10 7.53
C GLU A 50 17.48 -7.66 6.68
N ARG A 51 16.37 -8.40 6.74
CA ARG A 51 15.16 -8.17 5.93
C ARG A 51 14.73 -6.71 5.91
N ASP A 52 14.69 -6.06 7.06
CA ASP A 52 14.16 -4.69 7.18
C ASP A 52 15.02 -3.66 6.43
N LYS A 53 16.29 -3.99 6.13
CA LYS A 53 17.18 -3.15 5.31
C LYS A 53 16.83 -3.19 3.82
N TRP A 54 16.31 -4.30 3.31
CA TRP A 54 16.13 -4.50 1.86
C TRP A 54 14.68 -4.68 1.42
N ILE A 55 13.75 -5.03 2.33
CA ILE A 55 12.38 -5.41 1.96
C ILE A 55 11.62 -4.29 1.24
N ARG A 56 11.84 -3.02 1.61
CA ARG A 56 11.22 -1.88 0.91
C ARG A 56 11.69 -1.80 -0.53
N SER A 57 13.00 -1.80 -0.75
CA SER A 57 13.61 -1.78 -2.09
C SER A 57 13.16 -2.98 -2.93
N VAL A 58 13.05 -4.17 -2.34
CA VAL A 58 12.49 -5.34 -3.03
C VAL A 58 11.03 -5.13 -3.41
N THR A 59 10.18 -4.67 -2.49
CA THR A 59 8.76 -4.40 -2.74
C THR A 59 8.60 -3.42 -3.90
N GLU A 60 9.25 -2.26 -3.84
CA GLU A 60 9.19 -1.24 -4.90
C GLU A 60 9.59 -1.80 -6.28
N ASN A 61 10.59 -2.69 -6.31
CA ASN A 61 11.11 -3.27 -7.54
C ASN A 61 10.33 -4.49 -8.04
N ILE A 62 9.43 -5.07 -7.24
CA ILE A 62 8.45 -6.06 -7.71
C ILE A 62 7.41 -5.37 -8.61
N TYR A 63 6.94 -4.20 -8.18
CA TYR A 63 5.91 -3.41 -8.83
C TYR A 63 6.48 -2.48 -9.91
N ARG A 64 7.40 -2.99 -10.72
CA ARG A 64 7.95 -2.29 -11.89
C ARG A 64 7.82 -3.12 -13.16
N CYS A 65 7.72 -2.46 -14.30
CA CYS A 65 7.72 -3.11 -15.61
C CYS A 65 9.11 -3.67 -15.96
N THR A 66 9.21 -4.94 -16.35
CA THR A 66 10.46 -5.59 -16.81
C THR A 66 11.01 -5.00 -18.11
N ILE A 67 10.20 -4.26 -18.86
CA ILE A 67 10.56 -3.68 -20.14
C ILE A 67 11.10 -2.25 -19.96
N CYS A 68 10.34 -1.35 -19.35
CA CYS A 68 10.75 0.06 -19.19
C CYS A 68 11.13 0.47 -17.76
N GLY A 69 10.92 -0.36 -16.74
CA GLY A 69 11.22 -0.03 -15.35
C GLY A 69 10.22 0.91 -14.67
N GLN A 70 9.18 1.37 -15.38
CA GLN A 70 8.16 2.23 -14.81
C GLN A 70 7.42 1.53 -13.66
N PRO A 71 7.07 2.27 -12.58
CA PRO A 71 6.28 1.75 -11.48
C PRO A 71 4.87 1.37 -11.97
N ILE A 72 4.33 0.31 -11.39
CA ILE A 72 2.98 -0.20 -11.65
C ILE A 72 2.22 -0.09 -10.34
N PRO A 73 1.13 0.70 -10.27
CA PRO A 73 0.51 1.07 -9.01
C PRO A 73 -0.12 -0.12 -8.30
N HIS A 74 -0.76 -1.04 -9.02
CA HIS A 74 -1.43 -2.21 -8.43
C HIS A 74 -1.41 -3.40 -9.40
N PRO A 75 -1.50 -4.64 -8.89
CA PRO A 75 -1.73 -5.80 -9.74
C PRO A 75 -3.16 -5.80 -10.27
N ILE A 76 -3.33 -6.17 -11.54
CA ILE A 76 -4.67 -6.34 -12.15
C ILE A 76 -5.34 -7.64 -11.70
N LYS A 77 -4.55 -8.62 -11.28
CA LYS A 77 -5.03 -9.92 -10.79
C LYS A 77 -4.00 -10.52 -9.85
N ILE A 78 -4.47 -11.17 -8.80
CA ILE A 78 -3.66 -11.97 -7.90
C ILE A 78 -4.20 -13.40 -7.93
N THR A 79 -3.32 -14.38 -8.12
CA THR A 79 -3.67 -15.80 -8.16
C THR A 79 -2.75 -16.61 -7.25
N ARG A 80 -3.18 -17.81 -6.85
CA ARG A 80 -2.34 -18.78 -6.13
C ARG A 80 -1.98 -19.95 -7.03
N ASP A 81 -0.72 -20.37 -6.94
CA ASP A 81 -0.17 -21.56 -7.61
C ASP A 81 0.69 -22.34 -6.61
N GLY A 82 0.06 -23.27 -5.88
CA GLY A 82 0.68 -23.94 -4.74
C GLY A 82 1.10 -22.96 -3.65
N ARG A 83 2.41 -22.90 -3.35
CA ARG A 83 3.01 -21.96 -2.37
C ARG A 83 3.32 -20.58 -2.97
N TRP A 84 3.00 -20.35 -4.23
CA TRP A 84 3.27 -19.08 -4.92
C TRP A 84 2.02 -18.20 -4.92
N ILE A 85 2.21 -16.96 -4.50
CA ILE A 85 1.35 -15.84 -4.89
C ILE A 85 1.87 -15.33 -6.22
N VAL A 86 1.01 -15.31 -7.23
CA VAL A 86 1.32 -14.84 -8.57
C VAL A 86 0.60 -13.53 -8.81
N LEU A 87 1.35 -12.43 -8.88
CA LEU A 87 0.83 -11.13 -9.27
C LEU A 87 0.85 -11.01 -10.78
N HIS A 88 -0.25 -10.54 -11.36
CA HIS A 88 -0.33 -10.18 -12.77
C HIS A 88 -0.34 -8.66 -12.83
N LEU A 89 0.71 -8.08 -13.41
CA LEU A 89 0.93 -6.65 -13.51
C LEU A 89 0.73 -6.17 -14.95
N GLU A 90 0.05 -5.05 -15.13
CA GLU A 90 -0.10 -4.44 -16.44
C GLU A 90 0.68 -3.13 -16.49
N CYS A 91 1.56 -3.00 -17.49
CA CYS A 91 2.29 -1.76 -17.71
C CYS A 91 1.48 -0.83 -18.63
N PRO A 92 1.28 0.45 -18.28
CA PRO A 92 0.52 1.39 -19.12
C PRO A 92 1.04 1.52 -20.56
N THR A 93 2.34 1.29 -20.79
CA THR A 93 2.97 1.43 -22.11
C THR A 93 3.19 0.09 -22.83
N HIS A 94 3.22 -1.03 -22.11
CA HIS A 94 3.58 -2.35 -22.68
C HIS A 94 2.51 -3.44 -22.47
N GLY A 95 1.42 -3.12 -21.78
CA GLY A 95 0.35 -4.07 -21.45
C GLY A 95 0.85 -5.25 -20.62
N LEU A 96 0.43 -6.46 -21.01
CA LEU A 96 0.64 -7.72 -20.28
C LEU A 96 1.94 -8.46 -20.63
N LYS A 97 2.86 -7.85 -21.38
CA LYS A 97 4.14 -8.48 -21.74
C LYS A 97 4.99 -8.68 -20.47
N ASP A 98 5.24 -9.93 -20.09
CA ASP A 98 5.99 -10.33 -18.88
C ASP A 98 5.41 -9.82 -17.54
N ALA A 99 4.07 -9.86 -17.45
CA ALA A 99 3.26 -9.37 -16.33
C ALA A 99 3.45 -10.10 -14.99
N LYS A 100 3.96 -11.33 -14.98
CA LYS A 100 3.86 -12.20 -13.79
C LYS A 100 4.98 -11.96 -12.78
N ARG A 101 4.64 -11.94 -11.49
CA ARG A 101 5.58 -11.93 -10.35
C ARG A 101 5.27 -13.12 -9.46
N TYR A 102 6.27 -13.96 -9.19
CA TYR A 102 6.12 -15.14 -8.33
C TYR A 102 6.71 -14.84 -6.97
N ILE A 103 5.86 -14.78 -5.95
CA ILE A 103 6.26 -14.43 -4.59
C ILE A 103 5.86 -15.59 -3.68
N LEU A 104 6.77 -16.06 -2.84
CA LEU A 104 6.44 -17.09 -1.87
C LEU A 104 5.38 -16.59 -0.88
N ASP A 105 4.35 -17.39 -0.64
CA ASP A 105 3.23 -17.08 0.25
C ASP A 105 3.64 -16.56 1.63
N THR A 106 4.70 -17.11 2.21
CA THR A 106 5.23 -16.73 3.53
C THR A 106 5.75 -15.30 3.63
N ILE A 107 6.17 -14.66 2.52
CA ILE A 107 6.68 -13.28 2.53
C ILE A 107 5.71 -12.29 1.88
N TYR A 108 4.70 -12.78 1.15
CA TYR A 108 3.74 -11.94 0.44
C TYR A 108 2.98 -10.95 1.34
N PRO A 109 2.46 -11.30 2.53
CA PRO A 109 1.72 -10.35 3.38
C PRO A 109 2.54 -9.11 3.76
N ILE A 110 3.86 -9.28 3.93
CA ILE A 110 4.78 -8.18 4.24
C ILE A 110 4.94 -7.28 3.00
N ILE A 111 5.12 -7.89 1.82
CA ILE A 111 5.26 -7.16 0.55
C ILE A 111 3.98 -6.39 0.23
N GLU A 112 2.82 -7.01 0.39
CA GLU A 112 1.51 -6.39 0.17
C GLU A 112 1.27 -5.21 1.12
N ASN A 113 1.56 -5.38 2.41
CA ASN A 113 1.42 -4.30 3.39
C ASN A 113 2.31 -3.10 3.05
N LEU A 114 3.58 -3.34 2.70
CA LEU A 114 4.51 -2.28 2.31
C LEU A 114 4.12 -1.61 0.99
N HIS A 115 3.53 -2.36 0.07
CA HIS A 115 3.04 -1.80 -1.19
C HIS A 115 1.84 -0.88 -0.98
N GLN A 116 0.89 -1.30 -0.15
CA GLN A 116 -0.30 -0.50 0.18
C GLN A 116 0.01 0.67 1.12
N ASN A 117 1.01 0.53 1.99
CA ASN A 117 1.40 1.53 2.96
C ASN A 117 2.93 1.70 3.01
N PRO A 118 3.54 2.38 2.03
CA PRO A 118 4.99 2.51 1.91
C PRO A 118 5.66 3.26 3.07
N TYR A 119 4.87 4.07 3.80
CA TYR A 119 5.33 4.83 4.97
C TYR A 119 5.16 4.08 6.29
N ASN A 120 4.58 2.86 6.28
CA ASN A 120 4.51 2.05 7.49
C ASN A 120 5.91 1.60 7.91
N VAL A 121 6.48 2.28 8.91
CA VAL A 121 7.78 1.94 9.51
C VAL A 121 7.69 0.78 10.50
N ALA A 122 6.47 0.32 10.82
CA ALA A 122 6.21 -0.81 11.69
C ALA A 122 5.86 -2.05 10.87
N ALA A 123 6.83 -2.62 10.14
CA ALA A 123 6.70 -4.02 9.75
C ALA A 123 6.84 -4.86 11.03
N PRO A 124 5.82 -5.65 11.45
CA PRO A 124 5.98 -6.50 12.62
C PRO A 124 7.01 -7.58 12.30
N SER A 125 8.18 -7.50 12.91
CA SER A 125 9.08 -8.63 13.08
C SER A 125 8.50 -9.55 14.15
N THR A 126 7.50 -10.36 13.81
CA THR A 126 6.92 -11.32 14.76
C THR A 126 6.57 -12.64 14.07
N PHE A 127 7.58 -13.52 13.97
CA PHE A 127 7.34 -14.91 14.39
C PHE A 127 7.28 -14.89 15.92
N GLY A 128 6.12 -14.50 16.46
CA GLY A 128 5.88 -14.36 17.88
C GLY A 128 4.43 -13.96 18.12
N SER A 129 3.73 -14.77 18.89
CA SER A 129 2.30 -14.72 19.25
C SER A 129 1.76 -13.32 19.63
N PRO A 130 0.44 -13.10 19.54
CA PRO A 130 -0.16 -11.79 19.76
C PRO A 130 -0.07 -11.40 21.24
N SER A 131 0.56 -10.27 21.52
CA SER A 131 0.41 -9.57 22.80
C SER A 131 0.01 -8.14 22.49
N SER A 132 -1.26 -7.83 22.73
CA SER A 132 -1.82 -6.48 22.72
C SER A 132 -1.11 -5.62 23.77
N ALA A 133 -0.19 -4.78 23.31
CA ALA A 133 0.13 -3.55 23.99
C ALA A 133 -0.43 -2.41 23.14
N TYR A 134 -1.65 -1.97 23.47
CA TYR A 134 -2.13 -0.68 23.02
C TYR A 134 -1.23 0.37 23.67
N GLN A 135 -0.27 0.93 22.93
CA GLN A 135 0.26 2.24 23.28
C GLN A 135 -0.79 3.28 22.88
N ALA A 136 -1.32 3.99 23.87
CA ALA A 136 -2.18 5.15 23.63
C ALA A 136 -1.44 6.16 22.74
N PRO A 137 -2.12 6.84 21.80
CA PRO A 137 -1.52 7.93 21.04
C PRO A 137 -1.03 9.03 22.00
N PRO A 138 0.03 9.77 21.64
CA PRO A 138 0.54 10.87 22.48
C PRO A 138 -0.56 11.93 22.71
N PRO A 139 -0.55 12.62 23.86
CA PRO A 139 -1.55 13.65 24.14
C PRO A 139 -1.40 14.77 23.11
N VAL A 140 -2.43 14.96 22.29
CA VAL A 140 -2.54 16.10 21.39
C VAL A 140 -2.61 17.35 22.27
N GLY A 141 -1.68 18.28 22.07
CA GLY A 141 -1.62 19.53 22.84
C GLY A 141 -2.97 20.26 22.83
N SER A 142 -3.28 20.93 23.94
CA SER A 142 -4.53 21.66 24.13
C SER A 142 -4.83 22.58 22.93
N PRO A 143 -6.09 22.63 22.44
CA PRO A 143 -6.45 23.55 21.39
C PRO A 143 -6.25 25.01 21.85
N PRO A 144 -5.90 25.94 20.94
CA PRO A 144 -5.79 27.36 21.28
C PRO A 144 -7.15 27.89 21.78
N PRO A 145 -7.16 28.90 22.68
CA PRO A 145 -8.40 29.48 23.16
C PRO A 145 -9.19 30.10 22.01
N PRO A 146 -10.54 30.05 22.06
CA PRO A 146 -11.39 30.66 21.04
C PRO A 146 -11.17 32.18 20.99
N PRO A 147 -11.35 32.82 19.81
CA PRO A 147 -11.32 34.26 19.70
C PRO A 147 -12.46 34.89 20.52
N PRO A 148 -12.26 36.09 21.09
CA PRO A 148 -13.27 36.75 21.91
C PRO A 148 -14.53 37.10 21.09
N ASP A 149 -15.67 36.91 21.73
CA ASP A 149 -17.04 36.99 21.23
C ASP A 149 -17.27 38.04 20.12
N ALA A 150 -17.31 37.57 18.87
CA ALA A 150 -18.05 38.26 17.83
C ALA A 150 -19.52 37.89 17.98
N PHE A 151 -20.34 38.87 18.31
CA PHE A 151 -21.78 38.77 18.51
C PHE A 151 -22.46 38.18 17.25
N ILE A 152 -22.80 36.89 17.27
CA ILE A 152 -23.62 36.25 16.23
C ILE A 152 -25.08 36.33 16.70
N PRO A 153 -25.98 37.07 16.00
CA PRO A 153 -27.40 37.04 16.33
C PRO A 153 -27.98 35.64 16.09
N PRO A 154 -28.96 35.17 16.88
CA PRO A 154 -29.51 33.84 16.74
C PRO A 154 -30.26 33.70 15.40
N PRO A 155 -30.04 32.61 14.63
CA PRO A 155 -30.90 32.32 13.50
C PRO A 155 -32.27 31.87 14.01
N SER A 156 -33.22 32.81 13.94
CA SER A 156 -34.65 32.53 13.83
C SER A 156 -34.91 31.68 12.58
N GLY A 157 -35.57 30.53 12.74
CA GLY A 157 -36.15 29.82 11.60
C GLY A 157 -36.20 28.30 11.76
N ASN A 158 -37.36 27.79 12.21
CA ASN A 158 -37.76 26.40 12.04
C ASN A 158 -37.76 25.99 10.55
N ALA A 159 -36.99 24.96 10.20
CA ALA A 159 -37.21 24.17 9.00
C ALA A 159 -37.06 22.68 9.37
N PRO A 160 -37.98 21.79 8.96
CA PRO A 160 -37.85 20.36 9.20
C PRO A 160 -36.69 19.82 8.35
N VAL A 161 -35.57 19.53 8.99
CA VAL A 161 -34.45 18.85 8.35
C VAL A 161 -34.82 17.38 8.20
N ASP A 162 -35.02 16.93 6.96
CA ASP A 162 -35.21 15.52 6.64
C ASP A 162 -33.94 14.76 7.03
N VAL A 163 -34.02 14.03 8.15
CA VAL A 163 -32.88 13.30 8.69
C VAL A 163 -32.81 11.94 8.00
N LYS A 164 -31.89 11.81 7.06
CA LYS A 164 -31.57 10.52 6.43
C LYS A 164 -30.57 9.74 7.28
N PHE A 165 -30.67 8.42 7.23
CA PHE A 165 -29.74 7.50 7.88
C PHE A 165 -29.08 6.63 6.81
N CYS A 166 -27.83 6.26 7.05
CA CYS A 166 -27.08 5.38 6.15
C CYS A 166 -27.71 3.99 6.12
N SER A 167 -28.02 3.48 4.94
CA SER A 167 -28.62 2.15 4.77
C SER A 167 -27.68 1.02 5.16
N ASP A 168 -26.35 1.21 5.08
CA ASP A 168 -25.38 0.17 5.41
C ASP A 168 -25.04 0.07 6.90
N CYS A 169 -25.03 1.20 7.64
CA CYS A 169 -24.59 1.22 9.03
C CYS A 169 -25.54 1.90 10.01
N GLY A 170 -26.59 2.56 9.53
CA GLY A 170 -27.59 3.26 10.37
C GLY A 170 -27.13 4.60 10.92
N ALA A 171 -25.95 5.11 10.54
CA ALA A 171 -25.46 6.40 11.00
C ALA A 171 -26.29 7.57 10.43
N LYS A 172 -26.50 8.62 11.23
CA LYS A 172 -27.20 9.83 10.81
C LYS A 172 -26.40 10.58 9.73
N LEU A 173 -27.02 10.82 8.58
CA LEU A 173 -26.41 11.51 7.46
C LEU A 173 -26.72 13.00 7.52
N THR A 174 -25.72 13.82 7.16
CA THR A 174 -25.93 15.24 6.91
C THR A 174 -26.57 15.42 5.53
N PRO A 175 -27.55 16.34 5.38
CA PRO A 175 -28.17 16.60 4.09
C PRO A 175 -27.13 17.08 3.06
N GLY A 176 -27.12 16.45 1.88
CA GLY A 176 -26.13 16.69 0.81
C GLY A 176 -24.82 15.89 0.92
N ALA A 177 -24.75 14.90 1.83
CA ALA A 177 -23.57 14.04 1.93
C ALA A 177 -23.53 12.98 0.82
N LEU A 178 -22.49 13.03 -0.02
CA LEU A 178 -22.24 12.05 -1.10
C LEU A 178 -21.73 10.69 -0.59
N PHE A 179 -21.22 10.65 0.64
CA PHE A 179 -20.71 9.43 1.28
C PHE A 179 -20.91 9.50 2.80
N CYS A 180 -21.09 8.34 3.43
CA CYS A 180 -21.24 8.22 4.86
C CYS A 180 -19.89 8.47 5.54
N THR A 181 -19.82 9.47 6.41
CA THR A 181 -18.60 9.80 7.16
C THR A 181 -18.26 8.76 8.23
N SER A 182 -19.21 7.90 8.60
CA SER A 182 -19.00 6.86 9.61
C SER A 182 -18.50 5.53 9.03
N CYS A 183 -19.00 5.10 7.86
CA CYS A 183 -18.62 3.80 7.27
C CYS A 183 -17.96 3.90 5.88
N GLY A 184 -17.98 5.08 5.25
CA GLY A 184 -17.41 5.30 3.92
C GLY A 184 -18.27 4.84 2.75
N SER A 185 -19.47 4.29 2.98
CA SER A 185 -20.40 3.91 1.92
C SER A 185 -20.84 5.13 1.11
N ALA A 186 -20.84 5.02 -0.21
CA ALA A 186 -21.41 6.04 -1.09
C ALA A 186 -22.93 6.11 -0.91
N ILE A 187 -23.48 7.32 -0.92
CA ILE A 187 -24.91 7.57 -0.79
C ILE A 187 -25.39 8.03 -2.16
N GLU A 188 -26.18 7.20 -2.83
CA GLU A 188 -26.82 7.61 -4.09
C GLU A 188 -27.95 8.58 -3.76
N GLU A 189 -27.80 9.84 -4.17
CA GLU A 189 -28.90 10.80 -4.17
C GLU A 189 -29.80 10.47 -5.35
N ASP A 190 -30.99 9.93 -5.08
CA ASP A 190 -32.01 9.68 -6.10
C ASP A 190 -32.49 11.05 -6.65
N TYR A 191 -31.90 11.45 -7.78
CA TYR A 191 -32.36 12.59 -8.57
C TYR A 191 -33.62 12.17 -9.31
N ASP A 192 -34.75 12.31 -8.64
CA ASP A 192 -36.08 12.22 -9.24
C ASP A 192 -36.23 13.30 -10.32
N LYS A 193 -35.94 12.89 -11.55
CA LYS A 193 -36.73 13.10 -12.76
C LYS A 193 -37.79 14.23 -12.68
N TYR A 194 -37.48 15.35 -13.34
CA TYR A 194 -38.47 16.18 -14.04
C TYR A 194 -38.05 16.32 -15.51
#